data_AF-A0A2E2IRT7-F1
#
_entry.id   AF-A0A2E2IRT7-F1
#
_cell.length_a   1.000
_cell.length_b   1.000
_cell.length_c   1.000
_cell.angle_alpha   90.00
_cell.angle_beta   90.00
_cell.angle_gamma   90.00
#
_symmetry.space_group_name_H-M   'P 1'
#
loop_
_entity.id
_entity.type
_entity.pdbx_description
1 polymer ?
#
loop_
_entity_poly.entity_id
_entity_poly.type
_entity_poly.pdbx_seq_one_letter_code
_entity_poly.pdbx_strand_id
1 'polypeptide(L)'
;MQAGRREELQQIDLPAIAEQLSAIAAELRGESAQLLPLRSANGERDLRQHIHRTHALPENGGSLEQRRILYAEFAREAYATRRRRSRIFQNDELFGEPAWDILLDLYIAHVEKKSVSVSSACIGSAAPPTTGLRWLGVLADQQLVMREHDPEDQRRVLVRLTERGLTAMDEYFASAGLTA
;
A
#
# COMPACT_ATOMS: atom_id res chain seq x y z
N MET A 1 13.90 8.77 60.13
CA MET A 1 12.46 8.56 59.91
C MET A 1 12.08 9.27 58.63
N GLN A 2 11.48 8.53 57.69
CA GLN A 2 11.08 8.99 56.35
C GLN A 2 9.78 9.81 56.39
N ALA A 3 9.62 10.71 55.42
CA ALA A 3 8.39 11.20 54.76
C ALA A 3 8.64 12.66 54.32
N GLY A 4 8.33 13.16 53.14
CA GLY A 4 7.64 12.65 51.96
C GLY A 4 7.67 13.82 50.97
N ARG A 5 8.52 13.73 49.95
CA ARG A 5 8.63 14.75 48.91
C ARG A 5 7.53 14.44 47.88
N ARG A 6 6.38 15.11 47.99
CA ARG A 6 5.28 15.02 47.01
C ARG A 6 5.72 15.76 45.75
N GLU A 7 5.84 15.04 44.65
CA GLU A 7 6.00 15.61 43.30
C GLU A 7 4.61 16.08 42.82
N GLU A 8 4.47 17.39 42.62
CA GLU A 8 3.29 18.00 42.00
C GLU A 8 3.34 17.71 40.49
N LEU A 9 2.46 16.82 40.02
CA LEU A 9 2.20 16.61 38.60
C LEU A 9 1.54 17.87 38.04
N GLN A 10 2.24 18.61 37.18
CA GLN A 10 1.67 19.71 36.41
C GLN A 10 0.50 19.18 35.58
N GLN A 11 -0.70 19.61 35.94
CA GLN A 11 -1.93 19.31 35.22
C GLN A 11 -1.86 19.95 33.83
N ILE A 12 -1.76 19.13 32.78
CA ILE A 12 -1.74 19.60 31.40
C ILE A 12 -3.12 20.18 31.07
N ASP A 13 -3.16 21.45 30.71
CA ASP A 13 -4.40 22.17 30.38
C ASP A 13 -4.81 21.86 28.93
N LEU A 14 -5.47 20.71 28.74
CA LEU A 14 -5.98 20.25 27.43
C LEU A 14 -6.81 21.29 26.65
N PRO A 15 -7.65 22.14 27.28
CA PRO A 15 -8.37 23.22 26.59
C PRO A 15 -7.44 24.23 25.91
N ALA A 16 -6.38 24.67 26.59
CA ALA A 16 -5.44 25.65 26.06
C ALA A 16 -4.66 25.10 24.84
N ILE A 17 -4.32 23.81 24.89
CA ILE A 17 -3.68 23.12 23.76
C ILE A 17 -4.64 22.97 22.58
N ALA A 18 -5.91 22.65 22.83
CA ALA A 18 -6.92 22.54 21.77
C ALA A 18 -7.18 23.88 21.06
N GLU A 19 -7.14 24.98 21.82
CA GLU A 19 -7.28 26.34 21.27
C GLU A 19 -6.06 26.74 20.43
N GLN A 20 -4.84 26.45 20.91
CA GLN A 20 -3.60 26.67 20.14
C GLN A 20 -3.56 25.85 18.84
N LEU A 21 -3.98 24.58 18.87
CA LEU A 21 -4.04 23.74 17.67
C LEU A 21 -5.08 24.26 16.65
N SER A 22 -6.21 24.76 17.13
CA SER A 22 -7.26 25.32 16.27
C SER A 22 -6.81 26.63 15.60
N ALA A 23 -6.04 27.46 16.30
CA ALA A 23 -5.45 28.68 15.76
C ALA A 23 -4.42 28.38 14.65
N ILE A 24 -3.50 27.43 14.90
CA ILE A 24 -2.49 27.00 13.90
C ILE A 24 -3.18 26.40 12.66
N ALA A 25 -4.25 25.62 12.84
CA ALA A 25 -5.02 25.05 11.73
C ALA A 25 -5.77 26.12 10.91
N ALA A 26 -6.16 27.24 11.52
CA ALA A 26 -6.77 28.36 10.82
C ALA A 26 -5.74 29.17 10.02
N GLU A 27 -4.54 29.34 10.55
CA GLU A 27 -3.42 30.05 9.91
C GLU A 27 -2.94 29.31 8.64
N LEU A 28 -2.78 27.98 8.73
CA LEU A 28 -2.44 27.12 7.58
C LEU A 28 -3.52 27.12 6.47
N ARG A 29 -4.79 27.35 6.83
CA ARG A 29 -5.88 27.52 5.85
C ARG A 29 -5.84 28.88 5.16
N GLY A 30 -5.36 29.93 5.83
CA GLY A 30 -5.23 31.28 5.29
C GLY A 30 -4.09 31.41 4.27
N GLU A 31 -2.96 30.76 4.53
CA GLU A 31 -1.80 30.76 3.61
C GLU A 31 -2.05 29.96 2.32
N SER A 32 -2.96 28.98 2.36
CA SER A 32 -3.34 28.17 1.19
C SER A 32 -4.25 28.90 0.19
N ALA A 33 -4.77 30.08 0.52
CA ALA A 33 -5.75 30.80 -0.30
C ALA A 33 -5.16 31.58 -1.49
N GLN A 34 -3.83 31.65 -1.63
CA GLN A 34 -3.17 32.41 -2.72
C GLN A 34 -2.71 31.57 -3.93
N LEU A 35 -3.03 30.28 -3.99
CA LEU A 35 -2.73 29.46 -5.17
C LEU A 35 -3.99 28.75 -5.68
N LEU A 36 -4.75 29.43 -6.54
CA LEU A 36 -5.58 28.87 -7.65
C LEU A 36 -6.17 30.06 -8.43
N PRO A 37 -6.25 30.03 -9.78
CA PRO A 37 -7.10 29.08 -10.51
C PRO A 37 -6.39 28.45 -11.74
N LEU A 38 -6.78 27.29 -12.27
CA LEU A 38 -7.79 27.15 -13.32
C LEU A 38 -8.17 25.66 -13.47
N ARG A 39 -9.41 25.30 -13.13
CA ARG A 39 -10.06 24.08 -13.61
C ARG A 39 -10.49 24.31 -15.06
N SER A 40 -9.63 23.94 -16.01
CA SER A 40 -10.01 23.78 -17.41
C SER A 40 -10.57 22.37 -17.64
N ALA A 41 -11.56 22.28 -18.52
CA ALA A 41 -12.41 21.12 -18.77
C ALA A 41 -11.70 19.93 -19.45
N ASN A 42 -10.69 19.35 -18.81
CA ASN A 42 -9.91 18.19 -19.29
C ASN A 42 -9.77 17.09 -18.23
N GLY A 43 -10.84 16.85 -17.46
CA GLY A 43 -10.87 15.96 -16.28
C GLY A 43 -10.52 14.48 -16.52
N GLU A 44 -10.25 14.06 -17.75
CA GLU A 44 -9.87 12.68 -18.08
C GLU A 44 -8.40 12.54 -18.53
N ARG A 45 -7.71 13.64 -18.86
CA ARG A 45 -6.29 13.59 -19.31
C ARG A 45 -5.27 13.78 -18.18
N ASP A 46 -5.71 14.26 -17.02
CA ASP A 46 -4.81 14.76 -15.97
C ASP A 46 -4.39 13.69 -14.93
N LEU A 47 -5.11 12.57 -14.83
CA LEU A 47 -4.68 11.47 -13.95
C LEU A 47 -3.42 10.77 -14.49
N ARG A 48 -3.18 10.84 -15.80
CA ARG A 48 -1.96 10.33 -16.44
C ARG A 48 -0.71 11.15 -16.09
N GLN A 49 -0.88 12.45 -15.78
CA GLN A 49 0.24 13.37 -15.58
C GLN A 49 0.65 13.54 -14.10
N HIS A 50 -0.22 13.22 -13.14
CA HIS A 50 0.12 13.36 -11.71
C HIS A 50 1.04 12.25 -11.17
N ILE A 51 1.11 11.10 -11.85
CA ILE A 51 2.12 10.05 -11.59
C ILE A 51 3.49 10.49 -12.15
N HIS A 52 3.52 11.43 -13.10
CA HIS A 52 4.69 11.77 -13.93
C HIS A 52 5.61 12.88 -13.36
N ARG A 53 5.51 13.31 -12.09
CA ARG A 53 6.32 14.44 -11.60
C ARG A 53 7.38 14.16 -10.52
N THR A 54 7.56 12.93 -10.04
CA THR A 54 8.74 12.66 -9.20
C THR A 54 9.19 11.24 -9.42
N HIS A 55 10.47 11.06 -9.76
CA HIS A 55 11.14 9.81 -10.12
C HIS A 55 11.16 9.47 -11.62
N ALA A 56 11.81 10.34 -12.40
CA ALA A 56 12.70 9.80 -13.43
C ALA A 56 13.64 8.80 -12.74
N LEU A 57 13.56 7.52 -13.11
CA LEU A 57 14.45 6.52 -12.55
C LEU A 57 15.89 6.95 -12.87
N PRO A 58 16.82 6.95 -11.89
CA PRO A 58 18.20 7.30 -12.18
C PRO A 58 18.73 6.32 -13.22
N GLU A 59 19.18 6.83 -14.37
CA GLU A 59 19.77 6.05 -15.47
C GLU A 59 21.14 5.42 -15.11
N ASN A 60 21.46 5.38 -13.80
CA ASN A 60 22.67 4.81 -13.25
C ASN A 60 22.29 3.74 -12.22
N GLY A 61 22.19 2.49 -12.70
CA GLY A 61 22.41 1.27 -11.91
C GLY A 61 21.89 1.22 -10.47
N GLY A 62 20.67 1.69 -10.19
CA GLY A 62 20.04 1.45 -8.90
C GLY A 62 19.98 -0.05 -8.63
N SER A 63 20.39 -0.49 -7.43
CA SER A 63 20.31 -1.90 -7.05
C SER A 63 18.87 -2.40 -7.25
N LEU A 64 18.71 -3.67 -7.60
CA LEU A 64 17.38 -4.28 -7.79
C LEU A 64 16.48 -4.05 -6.56
N GLU A 65 17.08 -4.10 -5.37
CA GLU A 65 16.43 -3.76 -4.10
C GLU A 65 15.85 -2.34 -4.09
N GLN A 66 16.63 -1.34 -4.51
CA GLN A 66 16.17 0.05 -4.55
C GLN A 66 14.99 0.24 -5.51
N ARG A 67 15.01 -0.46 -6.66
CA ARG A 67 13.89 -0.45 -7.61
C ARG A 67 12.65 -1.11 -7.02
N ARG A 68 12.81 -2.24 -6.33
CA ARG A 68 11.71 -2.95 -5.66
C ARG A 68 11.05 -2.11 -4.57
N ILE A 69 11.82 -1.30 -3.84
CA ILE A 69 11.26 -0.31 -2.89
C ILE A 69 10.33 0.67 -3.61
N LEU A 70 10.76 1.23 -4.74
CA LEU A 70 9.93 2.12 -5.55
C LEU A 70 8.69 1.41 -6.12
N TYR A 71 8.87 0.20 -6.66
CA TYR A 71 7.78 -0.59 -7.23
C TYR A 71 6.75 -1.02 -6.18
N ALA A 72 7.16 -1.24 -4.92
CA ALA A 72 6.25 -1.53 -3.83
C ALA A 72 5.34 -0.34 -3.51
N GLU A 73 5.81 0.90 -3.64
CA GLU A 73 4.96 2.09 -3.53
C GLU A 73 3.89 2.13 -4.63
N PHE A 74 4.28 1.88 -5.88
CA PHE A 74 3.32 1.78 -6.99
C PHE A 74 2.34 0.62 -6.81
N ALA A 75 2.81 -0.52 -6.30
CA ALA A 75 1.95 -1.65 -5.98
C ALA A 75 0.91 -1.27 -4.91
N ARG A 76 1.31 -0.54 -3.88
CA ARG A 76 0.42 -0.08 -2.81
C ARG A 76 -0.63 0.90 -3.33
N GLU A 77 -0.23 1.84 -4.19
CA GLU A 77 -1.17 2.77 -4.82
C GLU A 77 -2.17 2.05 -5.74
N ALA A 78 -1.68 1.12 -6.57
CA ALA A 78 -2.51 0.30 -7.44
C ALA A 78 -3.53 -0.51 -6.62
N TYR A 79 -3.08 -1.19 -5.57
CA TYR A 79 -3.93 -1.96 -4.67
C TYR A 79 -4.98 -1.08 -3.97
N ALA A 80 -4.55 0.05 -3.40
CA ALA A 80 -5.45 0.99 -2.72
C ALA A 80 -6.51 1.58 -3.66
N THR A 81 -6.12 1.91 -4.90
CA THR A 81 -7.04 2.43 -5.92
C THR A 81 -8.13 1.42 -6.27
N ARG A 82 -7.78 0.14 -6.34
CA ARG A 82 -8.72 -0.96 -6.60
C ARG A 82 -9.69 -1.12 -5.43
N ARG A 83 -9.19 -1.20 -4.19
CA ARG A 83 -10.01 -1.29 -2.96
C ARG A 83 -10.93 -0.07 -2.78
N ARG A 84 -10.51 1.11 -3.25
CA ARG A 84 -11.31 2.34 -3.20
C ARG A 84 -12.59 2.23 -4.02
N ARG A 85 -12.57 1.54 -5.17
CA ARG A 85 -13.77 1.33 -6.01
C ARG A 85 -14.83 0.58 -5.22
N SER A 86 -14.50 -0.60 -4.69
CA SER A 86 -15.45 -1.40 -3.91
C SER A 86 -16.02 -0.65 -2.71
N ARG A 87 -15.20 0.15 -2.02
CA ARG A 87 -15.64 0.98 -0.88
C ARG A 87 -16.63 2.07 -1.29
N ILE A 88 -16.36 2.79 -2.38
CA ILE A 88 -17.23 3.89 -2.85
C ILE A 88 -18.57 3.35 -3.33
N PHE A 89 -18.55 2.26 -4.11
CA PHE A 89 -19.75 1.65 -4.68
C PHE A 89 -20.40 0.63 -3.74
N GLN A 90 -19.85 0.43 -2.54
CA GLN A 90 -20.35 -0.47 -1.49
C GLN A 90 -20.62 -1.90 -1.99
N ASN A 91 -19.77 -2.37 -2.90
CA ASN A 91 -19.92 -3.68 -3.51
C ASN A 91 -18.54 -4.25 -3.88
N ASP A 92 -18.15 -5.30 -3.16
CA ASP A 92 -16.85 -5.97 -3.33
C ASP A 92 -16.79 -6.88 -4.56
N GLU A 93 -17.93 -7.28 -5.13
CA GLU A 93 -18.00 -8.24 -6.24
C GLU A 93 -17.90 -7.56 -7.61
N LEU A 94 -18.19 -6.26 -7.71
CA LEU A 94 -18.27 -5.56 -9.00
C LEU A 94 -16.91 -5.29 -9.67
N PHE A 95 -15.83 -5.15 -8.90
CA PHE A 95 -14.54 -4.63 -9.40
C PHE A 95 -13.35 -5.58 -9.20
N GLY A 96 -13.60 -6.90 -9.12
CA GLY A 96 -12.59 -7.88 -8.72
C GLY A 96 -11.61 -8.29 -9.83
N GLU A 97 -10.31 -8.29 -9.51
CA GLU A 97 -9.28 -9.08 -10.22
C GLU A 97 -8.42 -9.80 -9.16
N PRO A 98 -8.97 -10.83 -8.47
CA PRO A 98 -8.42 -11.28 -7.20
C PRO A 98 -7.01 -11.86 -7.31
N ALA A 99 -6.65 -12.43 -8.46
CA ALA A 99 -5.28 -12.88 -8.71
C ALA A 99 -4.28 -11.71 -8.73
N TRP A 100 -4.65 -10.60 -9.36
CA TRP A 100 -3.81 -9.41 -9.39
C TRP A 100 -3.68 -8.77 -8.01
N ASP A 101 -4.79 -8.70 -7.27
CA ASP A 101 -4.83 -8.21 -5.90
C ASP A 101 -3.92 -9.03 -4.96
N ILE A 102 -3.91 -10.37 -5.10
CA ILE A 102 -2.96 -11.24 -4.38
C ILE A 102 -1.50 -10.94 -4.76
N LEU A 103 -1.20 -10.79 -6.06
CA LEU A 103 0.17 -10.55 -6.51
C LEU A 103 0.71 -9.21 -5.97
N LEU A 104 -0.12 -8.17 -5.99
CA LEU A 104 0.22 -6.86 -5.40
C LEU A 104 0.51 -6.97 -3.91
N ASP A 105 -0.38 -7.60 -3.15
CA ASP A 105 -0.24 -7.78 -1.69
C ASP A 105 1.04 -8.55 -1.33
N LEU A 106 1.30 -9.68 -2.03
CA LEU A 106 2.50 -10.48 -1.81
C LEU A 106 3.78 -9.77 -2.23
N TYR A 107 3.75 -8.93 -3.27
CA TYR A 107 4.91 -8.16 -3.69
C TYR A 107 5.28 -7.09 -2.65
N ILE A 108 4.29 -6.37 -2.12
CA ILE A 108 4.48 -5.41 -1.02
C ILE A 108 5.06 -6.13 0.21
N ALA A 109 4.46 -7.26 0.59
CA ALA A 109 4.93 -8.03 1.74
C ALA A 109 6.36 -8.56 1.57
N HIS A 110 6.74 -8.97 0.35
CA HIS A 110 8.11 -9.40 0.05
C HIS A 110 9.13 -8.28 0.31
N VAL A 111 8.88 -7.09 -0.21
CA VAL A 111 9.77 -5.92 -0.02
C VAL A 111 9.82 -5.49 1.44
N GLU A 112 8.69 -5.57 2.15
CA GLU A 112 8.60 -5.27 3.58
C GLU A 112 9.14 -6.40 4.48
N LYS A 113 9.60 -7.52 3.89
CA LYS A 113 10.10 -8.72 4.60
C LYS A 113 9.08 -9.29 5.59
N LYS A 114 7.80 -9.22 5.23
CA LYS A 114 6.67 -9.75 6.02
C LYS A 114 6.24 -11.11 5.49
N SER A 115 5.93 -12.02 6.41
CA SER A 115 5.33 -13.30 6.09
C SER A 115 3.81 -13.15 5.91
N VAL A 116 3.27 -13.80 4.88
CA VAL A 116 1.82 -13.77 4.57
C VAL A 116 1.27 -15.18 4.73
N SER A 117 0.24 -15.35 5.55
CA SER A 117 -0.46 -16.63 5.66
C SER A 117 -1.46 -16.80 4.51
N VAL A 118 -1.90 -18.03 4.23
CA VAL A 118 -2.98 -18.29 3.26
C VAL A 118 -4.23 -17.45 3.57
N SER A 119 -4.63 -17.36 4.84
CA SER A 119 -5.78 -16.55 5.25
C SER A 119 -5.56 -15.05 4.98
N SER A 120 -4.35 -14.54 5.26
CA SER A 120 -4.00 -13.15 4.95
C SER A 120 -4.01 -12.87 3.46
N ALA A 121 -3.45 -13.78 2.65
CA ALA A 121 -3.47 -13.64 1.19
C ALA A 121 -4.90 -13.68 0.63
N CYS A 122 -5.81 -14.47 1.22
CA CYS A 122 -7.21 -14.45 0.84
C CYS A 122 -7.88 -13.10 1.15
N ILE A 123 -7.55 -12.46 2.28
CA ILE A 123 -7.99 -11.08 2.57
C ILE A 123 -7.40 -10.10 1.54
N GLY A 124 -6.12 -10.27 1.19
CA GLY A 124 -5.42 -9.52 0.15
C GLY A 124 -6.07 -9.64 -1.23
N SER A 125 -6.78 -10.74 -1.51
CA SER A 125 -7.47 -10.95 -2.79
C SER A 125 -8.68 -10.05 -3.03
N ALA A 126 -9.15 -9.32 -2.01
CA ALA A 126 -10.34 -8.47 -2.08
C ALA A 126 -11.63 -9.21 -2.53
N ALA A 127 -11.68 -10.53 -2.35
CA ALA A 127 -12.76 -11.40 -2.78
C ALA A 127 -13.21 -12.36 -1.65
N PRO A 128 -14.34 -13.06 -1.81
CA PRO A 128 -14.73 -14.10 -0.85
C PRO A 128 -13.61 -15.13 -0.62
N PRO A 129 -13.44 -15.67 0.61
CA PRO A 129 -12.31 -16.55 0.94
C PRO A 129 -12.13 -17.75 0.01
N THR A 130 -13.23 -18.38 -0.43
CA THR A 130 -13.20 -19.51 -1.37
C THR A 130 -12.69 -19.11 -2.75
N THR A 131 -13.00 -17.89 -3.19
CA THR A 131 -12.47 -17.29 -4.43
C THR A 131 -10.98 -16.99 -4.30
N GLY A 132 -10.54 -16.45 -3.16
CA GLY A 132 -9.13 -16.23 -2.86
C GLY A 132 -8.32 -17.53 -2.87
N LEU A 133 -8.83 -18.58 -2.20
CA LEU A 133 -8.21 -19.91 -2.20
C LEU A 133 -8.10 -20.51 -3.61
N ARG A 134 -9.16 -20.39 -4.42
CA ARG A 134 -9.14 -20.84 -5.81
C ARG A 134 -8.02 -20.14 -6.59
N TRP A 135 -7.91 -18.82 -6.49
CA TRP A 135 -6.87 -18.07 -7.20
C TRP A 135 -5.47 -18.32 -6.67
N LEU A 136 -5.29 -18.54 -5.37
CA LEU A 136 -4.02 -19.03 -4.84
C LEU A 136 -3.63 -20.38 -5.44
N GLY A 137 -4.60 -21.24 -5.79
CA GLY A 137 -4.34 -22.50 -6.50
C GLY A 137 -3.83 -22.23 -7.90
N VAL A 138 -4.58 -21.45 -8.67
CA VAL A 138 -4.21 -21.07 -10.04
C VAL A 138 -2.82 -20.40 -10.10
N LEU A 139 -2.53 -19.45 -9.22
CA LEU A 139 -1.24 -18.77 -9.18
C LEU A 139 -0.09 -19.72 -8.83
N ALA A 140 -0.35 -20.73 -7.98
CA ALA A 140 0.65 -21.75 -7.64
C ALA A 140 0.91 -22.70 -8.81
N ASP A 141 -0.14 -23.11 -9.52
CA ASP A 141 -0.04 -23.94 -10.73
C ASP A 141 0.73 -23.21 -11.84
N GLN A 142 0.62 -21.87 -11.90
CA GLN A 142 1.39 -21.01 -12.81
C GLN A 142 2.81 -20.68 -12.29
N GLN A 143 3.21 -21.26 -11.15
CA GLN A 143 4.50 -21.06 -10.50
C GLN A 143 4.80 -19.59 -10.16
N LEU A 144 3.78 -18.76 -9.94
CA LEU A 144 3.93 -17.35 -9.56
C LEU A 144 3.98 -17.17 -8.04
N VAL A 145 3.28 -18.05 -7.32
CA VAL A 145 3.34 -18.12 -5.84
C VAL A 145 3.72 -19.53 -5.42
N MET A 146 4.27 -19.65 -4.21
CA MET A 146 4.46 -20.94 -3.56
C MET A 146 3.93 -20.91 -2.13
N ARG A 147 3.66 -22.09 -1.60
CA ARG A 147 3.17 -22.30 -0.25
C ARG A 147 4.17 -23.12 0.54
N GLU A 148 4.46 -22.71 1.76
CA GLU A 148 5.36 -23.41 2.66
C GLU A 148 4.77 -23.48 4.06
N HIS A 149 5.07 -24.54 4.81
CA HIS A 149 4.69 -24.59 6.22
C HIS A 149 5.51 -23.57 7.00
N ASP A 150 4.85 -22.85 7.91
CA ASP A 150 5.53 -21.94 8.81
C ASP A 150 6.48 -22.76 9.71
N PRO A 151 7.79 -22.44 9.74
CA PRO A 151 8.77 -23.17 10.54
C PRO A 151 8.53 -23.02 12.05
N GLU A 152 7.85 -21.96 12.50
CA GLU A 152 7.54 -21.73 13.91
C GLU A 152 6.20 -22.34 14.32
N ASP A 153 5.26 -22.50 13.37
CA ASP A 153 3.93 -23.09 13.60
C ASP A 153 3.42 -23.88 12.39
N GLN A 154 3.61 -25.20 12.39
CA GLN A 154 3.21 -26.07 11.28
C GLN A 154 1.70 -26.04 10.94
N ARG A 155 0.85 -25.48 11.82
CA ARG A 155 -0.58 -25.28 11.54
C ARG A 155 -0.82 -24.16 10.52
N ARG A 156 0.16 -23.27 10.36
CA ARG A 156 0.11 -22.15 9.42
C ARG A 156 0.82 -22.53 8.14
N VAL A 157 0.18 -22.16 7.03
CA VAL A 157 0.76 -22.21 5.70
C VAL A 157 1.02 -20.78 5.27
N LEU A 158 2.28 -20.48 4.97
CA LEU A 158 2.72 -19.21 4.43
C LEU A 158 2.67 -19.25 2.91
N VAL A 159 2.45 -18.09 2.31
CA VAL A 159 2.41 -17.86 0.87
C VAL A 159 3.42 -16.76 0.56
N ARG A 160 4.20 -16.96 -0.49
CA ARG A 160 5.10 -15.94 -1.03
C ARG A 160 5.18 -16.04 -2.54
N LEU A 161 5.67 -14.97 -3.17
CA LEU A 161 6.04 -15.01 -4.57
C LEU A 161 7.20 -15.99 -4.78
N THR A 162 7.19 -16.68 -5.90
CA THR A 162 8.38 -17.38 -6.40
C THR A 162 9.35 -16.38 -7.03
N GLU A 163 10.57 -16.79 -7.34
CA GLU A 163 11.49 -15.97 -8.14
C GLU A 163 10.87 -15.55 -9.48
N ARG A 164 10.18 -16.48 -10.15
CA ARG A 164 9.43 -16.19 -11.38
C ARG A 164 8.32 -15.14 -11.15
N GLY A 165 7.58 -15.26 -10.05
CA GLY A 165 6.56 -14.27 -9.67
C GLY A 165 7.15 -12.90 -9.39
N LEU A 166 8.27 -12.84 -8.68
CA LEU A 166 9.01 -11.60 -8.40
C LEU A 166 9.51 -10.95 -9.69
N THR A 167 10.17 -11.72 -10.56
CA THR A 167 10.65 -11.21 -11.85
C THR A 167 9.50 -10.69 -12.72
N ALA A 168 8.37 -11.40 -12.79
CA ALA A 168 7.21 -10.93 -13.55
C ALA A 168 6.63 -9.62 -13.01
N MET A 169 6.60 -9.45 -11.68
CA MET A 169 6.17 -8.19 -11.06
C MET A 169 7.18 -7.06 -11.30
N ASP A 170 8.48 -7.35 -11.20
CA ASP A 170 9.56 -6.41 -11.51
C ASP A 170 9.46 -5.94 -12.97
N GLU A 171 9.25 -6.86 -13.93
CA GLU A 171 9.03 -6.57 -15.35
C GLU A 171 7.78 -5.73 -15.58
N TYR A 172 6.67 -6.08 -14.92
CA TYR A 172 5.43 -5.32 -14.99
C TYR A 172 5.65 -3.87 -14.56
N PHE A 173 6.23 -3.63 -13.39
CA PHE A 173 6.46 -2.26 -12.90
C PHE A 173 7.56 -1.52 -13.67
N ALA A 174 8.56 -2.23 -14.19
CA ALA A 174 9.54 -1.63 -15.10
C ALA A 174 8.88 -1.13 -16.39
N SER A 175 7.98 -1.92 -16.98
CA SER A 175 7.26 -1.53 -18.20
C SER A 175 6.17 -0.49 -17.97
N ALA A 176 5.45 -0.57 -16.84
CA ALA A 176 4.43 0.42 -16.47
C ALA A 176 5.05 1.77 -16.08
N GLY A 177 6.31 1.76 -15.60
CA GLY A 177 7.10 2.93 -15.28
C GLY A 177 7.92 3.52 -16.44
N LEU A 178 7.98 2.88 -17.61
CA LEU A 178 8.78 3.36 -18.76
C LEU A 178 8.20 2.92 -20.11
N THR A 179 7.48 3.85 -20.75
CA THR A 179 7.83 4.24 -22.13
C THR A 179 8.02 5.74 -22.10
N ALA A 180 9.19 6.17 -22.57
CA ALA A 180 9.66 7.55 -22.64
C ALA A 180 8.65 8.53 -23.27
#